data_AF-A0A1I4DMV4-F1
#
_entry.id   AF-A0A1I4DMV4-F1
#
_cell.length_a   1.000
_cell.length_b   1.000
_cell.length_c   1.000
_cell.angle_alpha   90.00
_cell.angle_beta   90.00
_cell.angle_gamma   90.00
#
_symmetry.space_group_name_H-M   'P 1'
#
loop_
_entity.id
_entity.type
_entity.pdbx_description
1 polymer ?
#
loop_
_entity_poly.entity_id
_entity_poly.type
_entity_poly.pdbx_seq_one_letter_code
_entity_poly.pdbx_strand_id
1 'polypeptide(L)'
;MKAFQKWSAGVSCVVALSLAAGCSGGTVEKAAPAAAGTATDTKAPAKPLEIKIFAGLYNEVPDMKNAYWTEWQKRTNSKLDIEWVPDGDLKTKADLLFASADLPEVVASPDSTWPTLRSAIKNGAFWDLTPFLGDLSQYPNLKKNMAPDWQKYLSVDGKIYAVPRSRSRIDNGIKIRKDWLDKLSIPVPTTLDEYAAALRKIIDSDPDGNGKKDTLGLIGHGVIINDGDDAFAAGFGALDPTYNAEGGMIDKRLTPQWTEMVNWFKGLYTDGVLSKEFAVMKKTQAEELYKTGRAASYARSVWWDKEWEDSINKTQPNSKIINLNLKGPKGDAIVLSTGVSGGYYISKKVPEAKVKELLKYFDFTASDEMTDFGYYGLEGVHHKVVGGQKVLTDQGVKEVNTTSKGAGVLAYAKWGKVESASGDKAYNDSKKKEVEAYDTIGKVDPFRYVYSATFNSTWPKYESEWKSMMTKAIVGQISMDEYKAYIEKLNNLPEMKKAYMENTEAYKEFNKK
;
A
#
# COMPACT_ATOMS: atom_id res chain seq x y z
N MET A 1 -32.53 27.72 10.51
CA MET A 1 -32.71 29.02 11.19
C MET A 1 -32.98 28.78 12.67
N LYS A 2 -31.96 28.95 13.51
CA LYS A 2 -32.05 29.54 14.86
C LYS A 2 -30.63 29.84 15.30
N ALA A 3 -30.48 31.04 15.81
CA ALA A 3 -29.30 31.88 15.75
C ALA A 3 -28.80 32.18 17.16
N PHE A 4 -27.48 32.29 17.28
CA PHE A 4 -26.71 33.18 18.17
C PHE A 4 -26.89 33.07 19.69
N GLN A 5 -25.76 32.84 20.39
CA GLN A 5 -25.16 33.93 21.18
C GLN A 5 -23.67 33.67 21.45
N LYS A 6 -22.81 34.54 20.92
CA LYS A 6 -21.39 34.69 21.29
C LYS A 6 -21.31 35.82 22.31
N TRP A 7 -20.50 35.67 23.36
CA TRP A 7 -20.13 36.77 24.24
C TRP A 7 -18.64 37.07 24.08
N SER A 8 -18.37 38.34 23.81
CA SER A 8 -17.08 38.98 23.58
C SER A 8 -16.45 39.49 24.87
N ALA A 9 -15.13 39.34 24.95
CA ALA A 9 -14.09 40.27 25.41
C ALA A 9 -14.35 41.20 26.62
N GLY A 10 -13.46 41.10 27.62
CA GLY A 10 -13.17 42.13 28.62
C GLY A 10 -11.66 42.12 28.93
N VAL A 11 -11.07 43.32 28.90
CA VAL A 11 -9.65 43.66 28.79
C VAL A 11 -9.03 44.04 30.15
N SER A 12 -7.69 43.97 30.24
CA SER A 12 -6.77 44.68 31.14
C SER A 12 -6.57 44.21 32.59
N CYS A 13 -5.32 43.90 32.97
CA CYS A 13 -4.38 44.89 33.49
C CYS A 13 -2.99 44.27 33.76
N VAL A 14 -1.96 44.88 33.16
CA VAL A 14 -0.54 44.69 33.45
C VAL A 14 -0.20 45.48 34.73
N VAL A 15 0.51 44.86 35.67
CA VAL A 15 1.38 45.56 36.62
C VAL A 15 2.67 44.76 36.77
N ALA A 16 3.78 45.41 36.47
CA ALA A 16 5.15 44.94 36.68
C ALA A 16 5.85 45.83 37.73
N LEU A 17 6.94 45.28 38.27
CA LEU A 17 7.99 45.86 39.13
C LEU A 17 7.70 45.94 40.64
N SER A 18 8.51 45.26 41.45
CA SER A 18 9.81 45.81 41.91
C SER A 18 10.62 44.80 42.73
N LEU A 19 11.95 44.93 42.58
CA LEU A 19 13.02 44.20 43.27
C LEU A 19 13.17 44.62 44.73
N ALA A 20 13.63 43.71 45.59
CA ALA A 20 14.51 44.02 46.72
C ALA A 20 15.42 42.84 47.06
N ALA A 21 16.72 43.09 46.99
CA ALA A 21 17.80 42.21 47.42
C ALA A 21 17.97 42.26 48.95
N GLY A 22 18.44 41.16 49.54
CA GLY A 22 18.88 41.10 50.93
C GLY A 22 19.83 39.93 51.16
N CYS A 23 21.14 40.20 51.13
CA CYS A 23 22.20 39.30 51.61
C CYS A 23 22.37 39.46 53.12
N SER A 24 22.67 38.38 53.85
CA SER A 24 23.91 38.28 54.64
C SER A 24 24.04 36.94 55.37
N GLY A 25 25.26 36.41 55.41
CA GLY A 25 25.81 35.78 56.62
C GLY A 25 26.25 34.32 56.54
N GLY A 26 27.57 34.09 56.45
CA GLY A 26 28.23 33.10 57.32
C GLY A 26 28.89 31.88 56.66
N THR A 27 30.16 32.02 56.31
CA THR A 27 31.17 30.99 55.99
C THR A 27 31.32 29.88 57.03
N VAL A 28 31.47 28.61 56.60
CA VAL A 28 32.47 27.66 57.12
C VAL A 28 32.91 26.71 55.99
N GLU A 29 34.17 26.84 55.59
CA GLU A 29 34.89 25.93 54.71
C GLU A 29 35.53 24.81 55.56
N LYS A 30 35.32 23.54 55.20
CA LYS A 30 35.96 22.39 55.83
C LYS A 30 36.49 21.45 54.75
N ALA A 31 37.80 21.41 54.61
CA ALA A 31 38.52 20.54 53.68
C ALA A 31 38.77 19.15 54.29
N ALA A 32 38.52 18.08 53.51
CA ALA A 32 39.18 16.77 53.50
C ALA A 32 38.56 15.88 52.39
N PRO A 33 39.20 14.78 51.97
CA PRO A 33 40.35 14.66 51.09
C PRO A 33 39.96 14.14 49.68
N ALA A 34 40.90 14.23 48.73
CA ALA A 34 40.75 13.72 47.37
C ALA A 34 40.62 12.19 47.34
N ALA A 35 39.50 11.70 46.80
CA ALA A 35 39.33 10.33 46.34
C ALA A 35 39.14 10.35 44.82
N ALA A 36 40.01 9.64 44.11
CA ALA A 36 39.94 9.44 42.68
C ALA A 36 38.67 8.65 42.32
N GLY A 37 37.64 9.35 41.87
CA GLY A 37 36.43 8.78 41.29
C GLY A 37 36.55 8.76 39.76
N THR A 38 36.54 7.56 39.19
CA THR A 38 36.33 7.31 37.76
C THR A 38 35.11 8.07 37.25
N ALA A 39 35.34 9.04 36.37
CA ALA A 39 34.31 9.74 35.64
C ALA A 39 33.62 8.75 34.68
N THR A 40 32.50 8.17 35.11
CA THR A 40 31.49 7.70 34.17
C THR A 40 30.81 8.95 33.61
N ASP A 41 31.11 9.27 32.36
CA ASP A 41 30.36 10.22 31.54
C ASP A 41 28.91 9.72 31.40
N THR A 42 28.06 10.00 32.38
CA THR A 42 26.61 9.96 32.20
C THR A 42 26.21 11.18 31.38
N LYS A 43 26.33 11.05 30.06
CA LYS A 43 25.77 11.98 29.09
C LYS A 43 24.27 12.09 29.39
N ALA A 44 23.79 13.30 29.69
CA ALA A 44 22.37 13.56 29.84
C ALA A 44 21.60 12.97 28.64
N PRO A 45 20.41 12.37 28.84
CA PRO A 45 19.66 11.78 27.74
C PRO A 45 19.44 12.84 26.65
N ALA A 46 19.80 12.49 25.41
CA ALA A 46 19.69 13.39 24.28
C ALA A 46 18.23 13.86 24.15
N LYS A 47 18.01 15.15 23.91
CA LYS A 47 16.66 15.71 23.70
C LYS A 47 15.95 14.90 22.60
N PRO A 48 14.64 14.57 22.76
CA PRO A 48 13.91 13.85 21.73
C PRO A 48 13.94 14.56 20.38
N LEU A 49 14.11 13.77 19.30
CA LEU A 49 14.07 14.26 17.93
C LEU A 49 12.62 14.61 17.55
N GLU A 50 12.33 15.88 17.29
CA GLU A 50 11.03 16.33 16.80
C GLU A 50 10.94 16.09 15.28
N ILE A 51 9.91 15.39 14.81
CA ILE A 51 9.74 15.01 13.40
C ILE A 51 8.33 15.36 12.93
N LYS A 52 8.24 16.13 11.85
CA LYS A 52 6.98 16.41 11.14
C LYS A 52 6.81 15.53 9.90
N ILE A 53 5.75 14.74 9.85
CA ILE A 53 5.50 13.76 8.79
C ILE A 53 4.14 14.00 8.15
N PHE A 54 4.07 13.94 6.83
CA PHE A 54 2.81 13.76 6.09
C PHE A 54 2.66 12.31 5.65
N ALA A 55 1.54 11.66 5.99
CA ALA A 55 1.33 10.24 5.72
C ALA A 55 -0.14 9.88 5.45
N GLY A 56 -0.37 8.81 4.70
CA GLY A 56 -1.70 8.27 4.42
C GLY A 56 -2.36 7.61 5.65
N LEU A 57 -3.67 7.79 5.76
CA LEU A 57 -4.55 7.21 6.77
C LEU A 57 -5.43 6.12 6.13
N TYR A 58 -5.32 4.89 6.65
CA TYR A 58 -5.99 3.70 6.11
C TYR A 58 -6.97 3.06 7.09
N ASN A 59 -7.03 3.57 8.31
CA ASN A 59 -7.88 3.16 9.42
C ASN A 59 -8.32 4.43 10.17
N GLU A 60 -8.86 4.30 11.38
CA GLU A 60 -9.16 5.45 12.24
C GLU A 60 -7.91 6.28 12.56
N VAL A 61 -8.11 7.59 12.74
CA VAL A 61 -7.02 8.50 13.13
C VAL A 61 -6.46 8.04 14.48
N PRO A 62 -5.15 7.74 14.59
CA PRO A 62 -4.60 7.24 15.84
C PRO A 62 -4.59 8.30 16.94
N ASP A 63 -4.89 7.89 18.17
CA ASP A 63 -4.57 8.69 19.35
C ASP A 63 -3.08 8.59 19.64
N MET A 64 -2.32 9.63 19.32
CA MET A 64 -0.87 9.69 19.52
C MET A 64 -0.44 9.64 21.01
N LYS A 65 -1.39 9.62 21.95
CA LYS A 65 -1.17 9.45 23.40
C LYS A 65 -1.47 8.04 23.91
N ASN A 66 -1.93 7.13 23.04
CA ASN A 66 -2.20 5.75 23.45
C ASN A 66 -0.91 4.99 23.83
N ALA A 67 -1.06 3.75 24.29
CA ALA A 67 0.06 2.95 24.75
C ALA A 67 1.07 2.65 23.63
N TYR A 68 0.58 2.40 22.41
CA TYR A 68 1.45 2.14 21.25
C TYR A 68 2.34 3.35 20.92
N TRP A 69 1.77 4.54 20.74
CA TRP A 69 2.52 5.73 20.32
C TRP A 69 3.38 6.32 21.43
N THR A 70 2.97 6.18 22.69
CA THR A 70 3.80 6.55 23.83
C THR A 70 5.07 5.72 23.87
N GLU A 71 4.95 4.40 23.70
CA GLU A 71 6.11 3.51 23.69
C GLU A 71 6.95 3.68 22.41
N TRP A 72 6.32 3.86 21.24
CA TRP A 72 7.04 4.15 19.99
C TRP A 72 7.97 5.37 20.13
N GLN A 73 7.42 6.49 20.61
CA GLN A 73 8.17 7.75 20.80
C GLN A 73 9.27 7.61 21.85
N LYS A 74 9.03 6.84 22.91
CA LYS A 74 10.05 6.53 23.92
C LYS A 74 11.21 5.72 23.34
N ARG A 75 10.94 4.62 22.63
CA ARG A 75 11.99 3.76 22.03
C ARG A 75 12.82 4.48 20.99
N THR A 76 12.16 5.27 20.16
CA THR A 76 12.81 6.05 19.10
C THR A 76 13.45 7.35 19.60
N ASN A 77 13.28 7.68 20.88
CA ASN A 77 13.60 8.99 21.46
C ASN A 77 13.16 10.14 20.55
N SER A 78 11.89 10.12 20.15
CA SER A 78 11.31 11.08 19.19
C SER A 78 10.02 11.70 19.70
N LYS A 79 9.62 12.81 19.06
CA LYS A 79 8.30 13.40 19.17
C LYS A 79 7.72 13.54 17.77
N LEU A 80 6.66 12.80 17.49
CA LEU A 80 6.06 12.73 16.16
C LEU A 80 4.88 13.68 16.04
N ASP A 81 4.89 14.50 15.00
CA ASP A 81 3.78 15.33 14.55
C ASP A 81 3.39 14.86 13.15
N ILE A 82 2.35 14.03 13.06
CA ILE A 82 1.96 13.36 11.82
C ILE A 82 0.64 13.93 11.32
N GLU A 83 0.67 14.53 10.13
CA GLU A 83 -0.54 14.83 9.37
C GLU A 83 -1.02 13.55 8.66
N TRP A 84 -2.04 12.93 9.25
CA TRP A 84 -2.73 11.79 8.68
C TRP A 84 -3.78 12.23 7.66
N VAL A 85 -3.63 11.79 6.41
CA VAL A 85 -4.55 12.13 5.32
C VAL A 85 -5.32 10.90 4.85
N PRO A 86 -6.67 10.90 4.92
CA PRO A 86 -7.49 9.81 4.39
C PRO A 86 -7.07 9.39 2.98
N ASP A 87 -6.99 8.09 2.72
CA ASP A 87 -6.55 7.54 1.42
C ASP A 87 -7.28 8.16 0.22
N GLY A 88 -8.59 8.41 0.34
CA GLY A 88 -9.40 9.04 -0.71
C GLY A 88 -9.01 10.49 -1.04
N ASP A 89 -8.39 11.21 -0.09
CA ASP A 89 -7.93 12.59 -0.25
C ASP A 89 -6.42 12.71 -0.42
N LEU A 90 -5.67 11.63 -0.15
CA LEU A 90 -4.21 11.60 -0.13
C LEU A 90 -3.64 12.12 -1.44
N LYS A 91 -4.25 11.73 -2.57
CA LYS A 91 -3.83 12.18 -3.90
C LYS A 91 -3.89 13.71 -4.01
N THR A 92 -5.08 14.26 -3.82
CA THR A 92 -5.33 15.69 -3.99
C THR A 92 -4.48 16.53 -3.04
N LYS A 93 -4.36 16.11 -1.76
CA LYS A 93 -3.55 16.85 -0.79
C LYS A 93 -2.05 16.78 -1.08
N ALA A 94 -1.53 15.61 -1.47
CA ALA A 94 -0.12 15.49 -1.82
C ALA A 94 0.22 16.27 -3.10
N ASP A 95 -0.67 16.29 -4.10
CA ASP A 95 -0.48 17.12 -5.32
C ASP A 95 -0.34 18.61 -4.97
N LEU A 96 -1.20 19.12 -4.08
CA LEU A 96 -1.10 20.49 -3.55
C LEU A 96 0.19 20.69 -2.75
N LEU A 97 0.56 19.71 -1.94
CA LEU A 97 1.76 19.77 -1.11
C LEU A 97 3.04 19.82 -1.96
N PHE A 98 3.16 18.98 -2.98
CA PHE A 98 4.30 18.94 -3.90
C PHE A 98 4.43 20.19 -4.78
N ALA A 99 3.31 20.89 -5.01
CA ALA A 99 3.31 22.18 -5.68
C ALA A 99 3.64 23.36 -4.73
N SER A 100 3.63 23.14 -3.41
CA SER A 100 3.89 24.15 -2.39
C SER A 100 5.38 24.28 -2.08
N ALA A 101 5.79 25.48 -1.65
CA ALA A 101 7.12 25.73 -1.10
C ALA A 101 7.26 25.26 0.37
N ASP A 102 6.14 24.99 1.06
CA ASP A 102 6.13 24.61 2.47
C ASP A 102 5.83 23.11 2.67
N LEU A 103 6.79 22.28 2.28
CA LEU A 103 6.75 20.83 2.54
C LEU A 103 7.00 20.54 4.03
N PRO A 104 6.35 19.57 4.69
CA PRO A 104 6.80 19.09 6.00
C PRO A 104 8.23 18.51 5.91
N GLU A 105 8.81 18.17 7.06
CA GLU A 105 10.19 17.64 7.08
C GLU A 105 10.30 16.31 6.32
N VAL A 106 9.29 15.46 6.48
CA VAL A 106 9.17 14.17 5.80
C VAL A 106 7.80 14.05 5.12
N VAL A 107 7.81 13.61 3.86
CA VAL A 107 6.60 13.25 3.12
C VAL A 107 6.65 11.76 2.79
N ALA A 108 5.66 10.99 3.27
CA ALA A 108 5.48 9.62 2.83
C ALA A 108 4.64 9.60 1.54
N SER A 109 5.24 9.19 0.43
CA SER A 109 4.50 8.93 -0.82
C SER A 109 4.38 7.43 -1.06
N PRO A 110 3.21 6.89 -1.46
CA PRO A 110 3.04 5.48 -1.78
C PRO A 110 3.56 5.11 -3.18
N ASP A 111 3.86 6.09 -4.03
CA ASP A 111 4.21 5.89 -5.44
C ASP A 111 5.35 6.85 -5.86
N SER A 112 6.44 6.27 -6.38
CA SER A 112 7.61 7.01 -6.87
C SER A 112 7.44 7.55 -8.29
N THR A 113 6.45 7.05 -9.04
CA THR A 113 6.14 7.46 -10.42
C THR A 113 5.17 8.62 -10.52
N TRP A 114 4.57 9.03 -9.39
CA TRP A 114 3.58 10.09 -9.32
C TRP A 114 4.10 11.41 -9.94
N PRO A 115 3.41 11.98 -10.95
CA PRO A 115 3.92 13.14 -11.71
C PRO A 115 4.30 14.37 -10.90
N THR A 116 3.47 14.76 -9.92
CA THR A 116 3.70 15.95 -9.09
C THR A 116 4.91 15.76 -8.16
N LEU A 117 5.07 14.56 -7.59
CA LEU A 117 6.28 14.19 -6.85
C LEU A 117 7.53 14.24 -7.74
N ARG A 118 7.48 13.63 -8.94
CA ARG A 118 8.60 13.67 -9.90
C ARG A 118 8.98 15.10 -10.29
N SER A 119 8.00 15.97 -10.47
CA SER A 119 8.20 17.40 -10.72
C SER A 119 8.88 18.09 -9.53
N ALA A 120 8.38 17.87 -8.31
CA ALA A 120 8.97 18.42 -7.09
C ALA A 120 10.41 17.95 -6.85
N ILE A 121 10.72 16.67 -7.12
CA ILE A 121 12.09 16.14 -7.10
C ILE A 121 12.99 16.90 -8.08
N LYS A 122 12.55 17.06 -9.33
CA LYS A 122 13.32 17.77 -10.38
C LYS A 122 13.53 19.25 -10.06
N ASN A 123 12.56 19.87 -9.38
CA ASN A 123 12.65 21.25 -8.90
C ASN A 123 13.47 21.41 -7.61
N GLY A 124 14.08 20.33 -7.09
CA GLY A 124 14.97 20.37 -5.94
C GLY A 124 14.26 20.45 -4.58
N ALA A 125 12.98 20.09 -4.51
CA ALA A 125 12.20 20.18 -3.27
C ALA A 125 12.60 19.12 -2.22
N PHE A 126 13.32 18.07 -2.63
CA PHE A 126 13.74 16.95 -1.78
C PHE A 126 15.26 16.73 -1.81
N TRP A 127 15.80 16.16 -0.74
CA TRP A 127 17.21 15.78 -0.67
C TRP A 127 17.56 14.65 -1.64
N ASP A 128 18.69 14.80 -2.33
CA ASP A 128 19.41 13.69 -2.95
C ASP A 128 20.06 12.88 -1.83
N LEU A 129 19.50 11.70 -1.55
CA LEU A 129 19.93 10.79 -0.50
C LEU A 129 21.00 9.79 -0.96
N THR A 130 21.40 9.82 -2.24
CA THR A 130 22.42 8.91 -2.80
C THR A 130 23.71 8.87 -1.96
N PRO A 131 24.27 10.00 -1.48
CA PRO A 131 25.48 9.98 -0.65
C PRO A 131 25.31 9.29 0.72
N PHE A 132 24.07 9.14 1.19
CA PHE A 132 23.78 8.54 2.49
C PHE A 132 23.31 7.08 2.35
N LEU A 133 22.44 6.81 1.37
CA LEU A 133 21.75 5.52 1.22
C LEU A 133 22.31 4.63 0.11
N GLY A 134 23.32 5.08 -0.63
CA GLY A 134 23.83 4.41 -1.84
C GLY A 134 24.15 2.93 -1.65
N ASP A 135 24.89 2.55 -0.60
CA ASP A 135 25.20 1.15 -0.28
C ASP A 135 24.60 0.68 1.06
N LEU A 136 23.83 1.56 1.72
CA LEU A 136 23.28 1.41 3.06
C LEU A 136 24.32 1.02 4.13
N SER A 137 25.62 1.23 3.90
CA SER A 137 26.69 0.82 4.83
C SER A 137 26.59 1.52 6.19
N GLN A 138 26.07 2.74 6.22
CA GLN A 138 25.83 3.52 7.44
C GLN A 138 24.54 3.13 8.17
N TYR A 139 23.69 2.30 7.56
CA TYR A 139 22.33 1.99 8.02
C TYR A 139 22.10 0.47 7.95
N PRO A 140 22.66 -0.30 8.90
CA PRO A 140 22.69 -1.76 8.84
C PRO A 140 21.30 -2.40 8.94
N ASN A 141 20.34 -1.78 9.64
CA ASN A 141 18.99 -2.31 9.75
C ASN A 141 18.23 -2.12 8.43
N LEU A 142 18.35 -0.94 7.80
CA LEU A 142 17.84 -0.75 6.44
C LEU A 142 18.51 -1.75 5.48
N LYS A 143 19.83 -1.90 5.54
CA LYS A 143 20.56 -2.84 4.68
C LYS A 143 20.04 -4.28 4.82
N LYS A 144 19.74 -4.71 6.05
CA LYS A 144 19.22 -6.05 6.34
C LYS A 144 17.77 -6.23 5.89
N ASN A 145 16.93 -5.21 6.06
CA ASN A 145 15.47 -5.35 6.01
C ASN A 145 14.83 -4.66 4.80
N MET A 146 15.57 -4.24 3.77
CA MET A 146 14.99 -3.72 2.52
C MET A 146 14.83 -4.80 1.44
N ALA A 147 13.87 -4.59 0.54
CA ALA A 147 13.74 -5.44 -0.66
C ALA A 147 15.03 -5.38 -1.49
N PRO A 148 15.59 -6.50 -1.99
CA PRO A 148 16.94 -6.53 -2.59
C PRO A 148 17.20 -5.53 -3.72
N ASP A 149 16.18 -5.19 -4.50
CA ASP A 149 16.25 -4.28 -5.65
C ASP A 149 15.44 -2.99 -5.45
N TRP A 150 15.22 -2.59 -4.19
CA TRP A 150 14.44 -1.40 -3.84
C TRP A 150 14.91 -0.13 -4.58
N GLN A 151 16.22 0.00 -4.81
CA GLN A 151 16.82 1.15 -5.50
C GLN A 151 16.28 1.27 -6.93
N LYS A 152 16.11 0.14 -7.61
CA LYS A 152 15.61 0.08 -8.99
C LYS A 152 14.25 0.77 -9.13
N TYR A 153 13.40 0.60 -8.12
CA TYR A 153 12.02 1.10 -8.10
C TYR A 153 11.85 2.52 -7.51
N LEU A 154 12.83 3.01 -6.75
CA LEU A 154 12.75 4.33 -6.12
C LEU A 154 13.70 5.37 -6.72
N SER A 155 14.65 4.95 -7.55
CA SER A 155 15.56 5.89 -8.19
C SER A 155 14.83 6.80 -9.18
N VAL A 156 15.21 8.07 -9.17
CA VAL A 156 14.81 9.09 -10.16
C VAL A 156 16.09 9.58 -10.82
N ASP A 157 16.20 9.41 -12.14
CA ASP A 157 17.37 9.84 -12.93
C ASP A 157 18.71 9.34 -12.31
N GLY A 158 18.72 8.09 -11.84
CA GLY A 158 19.89 7.43 -11.24
C GLY A 158 20.17 7.77 -9.78
N LYS A 159 19.37 8.64 -9.14
CA LYS A 159 19.57 9.11 -7.77
C LYS A 159 18.48 8.60 -6.82
N ILE A 160 18.81 8.47 -5.55
CA ILE A 160 17.90 8.04 -4.49
C ILE A 160 17.33 9.28 -3.79
N TYR A 161 16.01 9.43 -3.75
CA TYR A 161 15.34 10.59 -3.14
C TYR A 161 14.48 10.26 -1.91
N ALA A 162 14.37 8.97 -1.57
CA ALA A 162 13.56 8.53 -0.45
C ALA A 162 14.17 7.35 0.30
N VAL A 163 13.84 7.28 1.58
CA VAL A 163 14.01 6.04 2.36
C VAL A 163 12.92 5.06 1.91
N PRO A 164 13.29 3.84 1.46
CA PRO A 164 12.33 2.87 0.95
C PRO A 164 11.31 2.41 1.99
N ARG A 165 10.03 2.42 1.60
CA ARG A 165 8.96 1.73 2.35
C ARG A 165 8.83 0.31 1.84
N SER A 166 9.69 -0.58 2.33
CA SER A 166 9.66 -1.99 1.91
C SER A 166 8.37 -2.69 2.30
N ARG A 167 7.93 -3.61 1.43
CA ARG A 167 6.74 -4.44 1.62
C ARG A 167 6.88 -5.76 0.89
N SER A 168 6.07 -6.75 1.25
CA SER A 168 5.94 -7.99 0.47
C SER A 168 5.63 -7.71 -1.00
N ARG A 169 6.22 -8.52 -1.88
CA ARG A 169 5.87 -8.60 -3.31
C ARG A 169 4.56 -9.36 -3.53
N ILE A 170 4.43 -10.49 -2.85
CA ILE A 170 3.21 -11.29 -2.80
C ILE A 170 2.16 -10.51 -2.01
N ASP A 171 1.05 -10.18 -2.64
CA ASP A 171 -0.05 -9.45 -1.99
C ASP A 171 -1.39 -9.91 -2.51
N ASN A 172 -1.71 -9.62 -3.78
CA ASN A 172 -3.00 -9.97 -4.36
C ASN A 172 -3.02 -11.43 -4.84
N GLY A 173 -4.16 -12.09 -4.62
CA GLY A 173 -4.47 -13.39 -5.20
C GLY A 173 -5.91 -13.42 -5.71
N ILE A 174 -6.14 -14.18 -6.78
CA ILE A 174 -7.50 -14.57 -7.21
C ILE A 174 -7.91 -15.70 -6.27
N LYS A 175 -8.95 -15.49 -5.46
CA LYS A 175 -9.34 -16.44 -4.42
C LYS A 175 -10.75 -16.97 -4.60
N ILE A 176 -10.98 -18.24 -4.26
CA ILE A 176 -12.26 -18.91 -4.41
C ILE A 176 -12.67 -19.64 -3.13
N ARG A 177 -13.98 -19.78 -2.91
CA ARG A 177 -14.59 -20.58 -1.84
C ARG A 177 -14.36 -22.07 -2.10
N LYS A 178 -13.36 -22.65 -1.42
CA LYS A 178 -13.00 -24.07 -1.53
C LYS A 178 -14.10 -24.98 -0.99
N ASP A 179 -14.77 -24.56 0.07
CA ASP A 179 -15.90 -25.29 0.64
C ASP A 179 -17.07 -25.44 -0.35
N TRP A 180 -17.29 -24.44 -1.22
CA TRP A 180 -18.29 -24.53 -2.30
C TRP A 180 -17.85 -25.43 -3.44
N LEU A 181 -16.56 -25.41 -3.80
CA LEU A 181 -16.00 -26.37 -4.75
C LEU A 181 -16.19 -27.81 -4.26
N ASP A 182 -15.87 -28.07 -2.98
CA ASP A 182 -16.01 -29.39 -2.37
C ASP A 182 -17.46 -29.86 -2.30
N LYS A 183 -18.38 -28.99 -1.86
CA LYS A 183 -19.83 -29.27 -1.79
C LYS A 183 -20.40 -29.68 -3.15
N LEU A 184 -19.88 -29.09 -4.23
CA LEU A 184 -20.34 -29.34 -5.60
C LEU A 184 -19.46 -30.34 -6.37
N SER A 185 -18.45 -30.93 -5.71
CA SER A 185 -17.47 -31.84 -6.35
C SER A 185 -16.80 -31.23 -7.58
N ILE A 186 -16.52 -29.92 -7.54
CA ILE A 186 -15.81 -29.18 -8.59
C ILE A 186 -14.32 -29.22 -8.25
N PRO A 187 -13.43 -29.65 -9.17
CA PRO A 187 -12.00 -29.60 -8.93
C PRO A 187 -11.50 -28.15 -8.80
N VAL A 188 -10.40 -27.95 -8.06
CA VAL A 188 -9.77 -26.63 -7.96
C VAL A 188 -9.29 -26.20 -9.36
N PRO A 189 -9.74 -25.05 -9.89
CA PRO A 189 -9.39 -24.63 -11.24
C PRO A 189 -7.91 -24.23 -11.33
N THR A 190 -7.29 -24.57 -12.46
CA THR A 190 -5.90 -24.27 -12.78
C THR A 190 -5.75 -23.36 -14.00
N THR A 191 -6.85 -23.12 -14.73
CA THR A 191 -6.91 -22.19 -15.87
C THR A 191 -8.04 -21.18 -15.72
N LEU A 192 -7.98 -20.05 -16.41
CA LEU A 192 -9.06 -19.06 -16.43
C LEU A 192 -10.39 -19.63 -16.98
N ASP A 193 -10.33 -20.58 -17.91
CA ASP A 193 -11.52 -21.24 -18.47
C ASP A 193 -12.16 -22.21 -17.48
N GLU A 194 -11.36 -23.03 -16.80
CA GLU A 194 -11.82 -23.89 -15.70
C GLU A 194 -12.42 -23.06 -14.57
N TYR A 195 -11.78 -21.93 -14.24
CA TYR A 195 -12.25 -21.00 -13.24
C TYR A 195 -13.61 -20.39 -13.63
N ALA A 196 -13.77 -19.92 -14.86
CA ALA A 196 -15.05 -19.43 -15.36
C ALA A 196 -16.14 -20.52 -15.31
N ALA A 197 -15.81 -21.75 -15.74
CA ALA A 197 -16.75 -22.88 -15.69
C ALA A 197 -17.14 -23.28 -14.25
N ALA A 198 -16.19 -23.26 -13.32
CA ALA A 198 -16.45 -23.49 -11.90
C ALA A 198 -17.41 -22.43 -11.35
N LEU A 199 -17.17 -21.15 -11.62
CA LEU A 199 -18.05 -20.07 -11.15
C LEU A 199 -19.47 -20.17 -11.72
N ARG A 200 -19.65 -20.54 -13.00
CA ARG A 200 -20.97 -20.79 -13.59
C ARG A 200 -21.74 -21.86 -12.83
N LYS A 201 -21.10 -23.01 -12.57
CA LYS A 201 -21.72 -24.10 -11.80
C LYS A 201 -22.10 -23.65 -10.39
N ILE A 202 -21.25 -22.86 -9.75
CA ILE A 202 -21.49 -22.36 -8.39
C ILE A 202 -22.73 -21.46 -8.34
N ILE A 203 -22.85 -20.47 -9.23
CA ILE A 203 -23.99 -19.52 -9.20
C ILE A 203 -25.34 -20.17 -9.53
N ASP A 204 -25.33 -21.32 -10.21
CA ASP A 204 -26.56 -22.07 -10.53
C ASP A 204 -27.00 -23.03 -9.42
N SER A 205 -26.21 -23.20 -8.35
CA SER A 205 -26.40 -24.27 -7.35
C SER A 205 -26.80 -23.81 -5.93
N ASP A 206 -27.08 -22.52 -5.71
CA ASP A 206 -27.43 -21.92 -4.38
C ASP A 206 -26.53 -22.47 -3.23
N PRO A 207 -25.20 -22.34 -3.35
CA PRO A 207 -24.28 -22.92 -2.38
C PRO A 207 -24.39 -22.27 -1.00
N ASP A 208 -24.83 -21.01 -0.91
CA ASP A 208 -25.11 -20.29 0.33
C ASP A 208 -26.45 -20.67 0.98
N GLY A 209 -27.31 -21.42 0.28
CA GLY A 209 -28.47 -22.11 0.84
C GLY A 209 -29.59 -21.16 1.28
N ASN A 210 -29.69 -19.99 0.64
CA ASN A 210 -30.65 -18.96 1.01
C ASN A 210 -31.98 -19.07 0.22
N GLY A 211 -32.06 -20.01 -0.73
CA GLY A 211 -33.24 -20.27 -1.56
C GLY A 211 -33.45 -19.25 -2.69
N LYS A 212 -32.49 -18.35 -2.94
CA LYS A 212 -32.56 -17.31 -3.97
C LYS A 212 -31.40 -17.46 -4.95
N LYS A 213 -31.68 -17.18 -6.22
CA LYS A 213 -30.64 -17.13 -7.26
C LYS A 213 -29.89 -15.79 -7.22
N ASP A 214 -29.18 -15.54 -6.13
CA ASP A 214 -28.46 -14.28 -5.87
C ASP A 214 -27.02 -14.48 -5.38
N THR A 215 -26.49 -15.71 -5.48
CA THR A 215 -25.08 -16.02 -5.31
C THR A 215 -24.25 -15.32 -6.40
N LEU A 216 -23.25 -14.55 -5.99
CA LEU A 216 -22.33 -13.89 -6.93
C LEU A 216 -21.16 -14.82 -7.28
N GLY A 217 -20.78 -14.88 -8.55
CA GLY A 217 -19.62 -15.67 -8.97
C GLY A 217 -18.31 -14.95 -8.66
N LEU A 218 -18.05 -13.86 -9.37
CA LEU A 218 -16.89 -13.01 -9.20
C LEU A 218 -17.34 -11.59 -8.86
N ILE A 219 -16.91 -11.09 -7.71
CA ILE A 219 -17.14 -9.70 -7.33
C ILE A 219 -16.21 -8.79 -8.12
N GLY A 220 -16.80 -7.78 -8.76
CA GLY A 220 -16.09 -6.67 -9.39
C GLY A 220 -16.41 -5.33 -8.73
N HIS A 221 -15.49 -4.38 -8.84
CA HIS A 221 -15.66 -2.98 -8.46
C HIS A 221 -14.68 -2.08 -9.22
N GLY A 222 -15.03 -0.80 -9.41
CA GLY A 222 -14.14 0.18 -10.04
C GLY A 222 -14.01 -0.01 -11.55
N VAL A 223 -12.82 -0.34 -12.04
CA VAL A 223 -12.56 -0.58 -13.47
C VAL A 223 -13.19 -1.92 -13.89
N ILE A 224 -12.70 -3.04 -13.34
CA ILE A 224 -13.42 -4.31 -13.36
C ILE A 224 -13.45 -4.90 -11.94
N ILE A 225 -12.28 -5.09 -11.33
CA ILE A 225 -12.04 -5.55 -9.95
C ILE A 225 -11.05 -4.61 -9.23
N ASN A 226 -10.52 -3.59 -9.90
CA ASN A 226 -9.59 -2.57 -9.39
C ASN A 226 -8.26 -3.16 -8.90
N ASP A 227 -8.23 -3.66 -7.66
CA ASP A 227 -7.01 -4.21 -7.05
C ASP A 227 -6.64 -5.58 -7.66
N GLY A 228 -7.61 -6.24 -8.30
CA GLY A 228 -7.44 -7.55 -8.94
C GLY A 228 -7.13 -7.53 -10.44
N ASP A 229 -7.31 -6.39 -11.12
CA ASP A 229 -7.26 -6.30 -12.59
C ASP A 229 -5.89 -6.72 -13.14
N ASP A 230 -4.81 -6.35 -12.45
CA ASP A 230 -3.44 -6.68 -12.86
C ASP A 230 -3.16 -8.19 -12.87
N ALA A 231 -3.80 -8.96 -11.97
CA ALA A 231 -3.64 -10.41 -11.93
C ALA A 231 -4.25 -11.05 -13.19
N PHE A 232 -5.46 -10.64 -13.59
CA PHE A 232 -6.06 -11.09 -14.83
C PHE A 232 -5.26 -10.59 -16.04
N ALA A 233 -4.84 -9.31 -16.04
CA ALA A 233 -4.01 -8.74 -17.10
C ALA A 233 -2.71 -9.53 -17.30
N ALA A 234 -2.08 -10.03 -16.22
CA ALA A 234 -0.92 -10.91 -16.31
C ALA A 234 -1.24 -12.22 -17.06
N GLY A 235 -2.38 -12.84 -16.77
CA GLY A 235 -2.83 -14.07 -17.42
C GLY A 235 -3.10 -13.91 -18.93
N PHE A 236 -3.56 -12.73 -19.33
CA PHE A 236 -3.74 -12.35 -20.74
C PHE A 236 -2.45 -11.80 -21.39
N GLY A 237 -1.35 -11.69 -20.64
CA GLY A 237 -0.07 -11.19 -21.17
C GLY A 237 -0.02 -9.67 -21.36
N ALA A 238 -0.98 -8.92 -20.82
CA ALA A 238 -1.02 -7.46 -20.92
C ALA A 238 0.04 -6.77 -20.05
N LEU A 239 0.68 -7.49 -19.12
CA LEU A 239 1.84 -7.00 -18.37
C LEU A 239 3.18 -7.22 -19.12
N ASP A 240 3.17 -7.94 -20.25
CA ASP A 240 4.35 -8.04 -21.12
C ASP A 240 4.43 -6.80 -22.03
N PRO A 241 5.63 -6.21 -22.22
CA PRO A 241 5.78 -5.08 -23.13
C PRO A 241 5.29 -5.40 -24.54
N THR A 242 4.29 -4.64 -25.00
CA THR A 242 3.77 -4.69 -26.38
C THR A 242 4.15 -3.40 -27.08
N TYR A 243 4.65 -3.50 -28.31
CA TYR A 243 5.15 -2.35 -29.06
C TYR A 243 4.27 -2.07 -30.28
N ASN A 244 4.06 -0.79 -30.60
CA ASN A 244 3.45 -0.37 -31.86
C ASN A 244 4.46 -0.49 -33.02
N ALA A 245 4.00 -0.19 -34.24
CA ALA A 245 4.82 -0.28 -35.45
C ALA A 245 6.06 0.64 -35.42
N GLU A 246 5.99 1.74 -34.67
CA GLU A 246 7.07 2.71 -34.47
C GLU A 246 8.07 2.31 -33.37
N GLY A 247 7.86 1.18 -32.68
CA GLY A 247 8.73 0.71 -31.59
C GLY A 247 8.45 1.34 -30.22
N GLY A 248 7.32 2.03 -30.08
CA GLY A 248 6.83 2.58 -28.82
C GLY A 248 6.08 1.54 -27.99
N MET A 249 6.41 1.42 -26.71
CA MET A 249 5.77 0.53 -25.75
C MET A 249 4.38 1.06 -25.38
N ILE A 250 3.35 0.36 -25.86
CA ILE A 250 1.93 0.67 -25.66
C ILE A 250 1.58 0.48 -24.19
N ASP A 251 0.84 1.44 -23.61
CA ASP A 251 0.29 1.28 -22.26
C ASP A 251 -0.58 0.03 -22.16
N LYS A 252 -0.43 -0.77 -21.10
CA LYS A 252 -1.13 -2.06 -20.94
C LYS A 252 -2.63 -1.97 -21.23
N ARG A 253 -3.29 -0.87 -20.84
CA ARG A 253 -4.75 -0.64 -20.98
C ARG A 253 -5.22 -0.50 -22.42
N LEU A 254 -4.29 -0.22 -23.33
CA LEU A 254 -4.52 0.05 -24.75
C LEU A 254 -3.95 -1.06 -25.64
N THR A 255 -3.53 -2.18 -25.05
CA THR A 255 -3.03 -3.34 -25.78
C THR A 255 -4.17 -4.24 -26.30
N PRO A 256 -3.92 -5.04 -27.37
CA PRO A 256 -4.83 -6.11 -27.77
C PRO A 256 -5.12 -7.11 -26.65
N GLN A 257 -4.12 -7.45 -25.84
CA GLN A 257 -4.22 -8.38 -24.71
C GLN A 257 -5.21 -7.90 -23.64
N TRP A 258 -5.19 -6.60 -23.32
CA TRP A 258 -6.21 -6.02 -22.45
C TRP A 258 -7.60 -6.09 -23.07
N THR A 259 -7.70 -5.88 -24.38
CA THR A 259 -8.99 -6.00 -25.10
C THR A 259 -9.53 -7.44 -25.09
N GLU A 260 -8.65 -8.45 -25.18
CA GLU A 260 -9.01 -9.86 -25.00
C GLU A 260 -9.51 -10.14 -23.57
N MET A 261 -8.85 -9.57 -22.55
CA MET A 261 -9.32 -9.65 -21.17
C MET A 261 -10.71 -9.03 -20.99
N VAL A 262 -10.96 -7.87 -21.59
CA VAL A 262 -12.29 -7.21 -21.58
C VAL A 262 -13.34 -8.11 -22.23
N ASN A 263 -13.02 -8.79 -23.34
CA ASN A 263 -13.92 -9.74 -23.97
C ASN A 263 -14.22 -10.96 -23.07
N TRP A 264 -13.23 -11.44 -22.32
CA TRP A 264 -13.45 -12.53 -21.36
C TRP A 264 -14.38 -12.09 -20.21
N PHE A 265 -14.19 -10.90 -19.66
CA PHE A 265 -15.10 -10.33 -18.66
C PHE A 265 -16.50 -10.05 -19.19
N LYS A 266 -16.63 -9.66 -20.47
CA LYS A 266 -17.94 -9.60 -21.16
C LYS A 266 -18.64 -10.96 -21.12
N GLY A 267 -17.91 -12.05 -21.36
CA GLY A 267 -18.45 -13.41 -21.23
C GLY A 267 -18.97 -13.68 -19.82
N LEU A 268 -18.14 -13.41 -18.79
CA LEU A 268 -18.56 -13.58 -17.40
C LEU A 268 -19.77 -12.73 -17.01
N TYR A 269 -19.86 -11.50 -17.50
CA TYR A 269 -21.03 -10.65 -17.28
C TYR A 269 -22.28 -11.22 -17.96
N THR A 270 -22.15 -11.66 -19.21
CA THR A 270 -23.24 -12.27 -19.99
C THR A 270 -23.78 -13.51 -19.28
N ASP A 271 -22.90 -14.32 -18.71
CA ASP A 271 -23.25 -15.53 -17.96
C ASP A 271 -23.77 -15.25 -16.54
N GLY A 272 -23.82 -13.98 -16.12
CA GLY A 272 -24.23 -13.58 -14.76
C GLY A 272 -23.20 -13.90 -13.66
N VAL A 273 -21.99 -14.34 -14.04
CA VAL A 273 -20.89 -14.66 -13.12
C VAL A 273 -20.30 -13.39 -12.52
N LEU A 274 -20.05 -12.37 -13.33
CA LEU A 274 -19.55 -11.08 -12.85
C LEU A 274 -20.70 -10.31 -12.18
N SER A 275 -20.44 -9.74 -11.00
CA SER A 275 -21.43 -8.91 -10.30
C SER A 275 -21.97 -7.78 -11.18
N LYS A 276 -23.31 -7.70 -11.35
CA LYS A 276 -23.96 -6.78 -12.29
C LYS A 276 -23.58 -5.30 -12.09
N GLU A 277 -23.45 -4.89 -10.83
CA GLU A 277 -23.16 -3.50 -10.45
C GLU A 277 -21.66 -3.17 -10.39
N PHE A 278 -20.77 -4.00 -10.97
CA PHE A 278 -19.32 -3.87 -10.79
C PHE A 278 -18.79 -2.45 -11.09
N ALA A 279 -19.32 -1.77 -12.12
CA ALA A 279 -18.83 -0.47 -12.55
C ALA A 279 -19.14 0.68 -11.56
N VAL A 280 -20.16 0.51 -10.71
CA VAL A 280 -20.60 1.52 -9.73
C VAL A 280 -20.41 1.09 -8.28
N MET A 281 -20.14 -0.20 -8.06
CA MET A 281 -19.89 -0.76 -6.74
C MET A 281 -18.62 -0.14 -6.14
N LYS A 282 -18.71 0.33 -4.89
CA LYS A 282 -17.54 0.79 -4.13
C LYS A 282 -16.77 -0.42 -3.61
N LYS A 283 -15.45 -0.26 -3.47
CA LYS A 283 -14.56 -1.26 -2.86
C LYS A 283 -15.08 -1.79 -1.52
N THR A 284 -15.49 -0.91 -0.61
CA THR A 284 -16.02 -1.32 0.70
C THR A 284 -17.30 -2.14 0.61
N GLN A 285 -18.15 -1.88 -0.39
CA GLN A 285 -19.35 -2.68 -0.64
C GLN A 285 -19.01 -4.06 -1.20
N ALA A 286 -18.05 -4.12 -2.14
CA ALA A 286 -17.53 -5.37 -2.68
C ALA A 286 -16.93 -6.26 -1.59
N GLU A 287 -16.12 -5.68 -0.69
CA GLU A 287 -15.56 -6.39 0.45
C GLU A 287 -16.63 -6.91 1.40
N GLU A 288 -17.65 -6.08 1.71
CA GLU A 288 -18.75 -6.48 2.58
C GLU A 288 -19.54 -7.66 1.99
N LEU A 289 -19.83 -7.63 0.68
CA LEU A 289 -20.49 -8.76 0.00
C LEU A 289 -19.68 -10.05 0.10
N TYR A 290 -18.36 -9.98 -0.11
CA TYR A 290 -17.51 -11.16 0.03
C TYR A 290 -17.47 -11.66 1.48
N LYS A 291 -17.21 -10.74 2.43
CA LYS A 291 -17.07 -10.99 3.86
C LYS A 291 -18.34 -11.51 4.54
N THR A 292 -19.51 -11.25 3.95
CA THR A 292 -20.80 -11.79 4.40
C THR A 292 -21.21 -13.08 3.67
N GLY A 293 -20.31 -13.66 2.87
CA GLY A 293 -20.49 -14.97 2.26
C GLY A 293 -21.38 -14.98 1.01
N ARG A 294 -21.54 -13.83 0.34
CA ARG A 294 -22.43 -13.68 -0.83
C ARG A 294 -21.80 -14.02 -2.17
N ALA A 295 -20.50 -14.31 -2.19
CA ALA A 295 -19.77 -14.55 -3.42
C ALA A 295 -18.78 -15.70 -3.36
N ALA A 296 -18.59 -16.35 -4.50
CA ALA A 296 -17.69 -17.47 -4.66
C ALA A 296 -16.24 -17.03 -4.76
N SER A 297 -15.98 -15.88 -5.41
CA SER A 297 -14.64 -15.43 -5.73
C SER A 297 -14.46 -13.92 -5.70
N TYR A 298 -13.23 -13.50 -5.39
CA TYR A 298 -12.79 -12.11 -5.41
C TYR A 298 -11.26 -12.06 -5.63
N ALA A 299 -10.73 -10.99 -6.23
CA ALA A 299 -9.28 -10.82 -6.39
C ALA A 299 -8.79 -9.64 -5.55
N ARG A 300 -8.12 -9.95 -4.44
CA ARG A 300 -7.68 -9.00 -3.41
C ARG A 300 -6.50 -9.55 -2.62
N SER A 301 -5.91 -8.71 -1.76
CA SER A 301 -4.82 -9.08 -0.86
C SER A 301 -5.13 -10.35 -0.07
N VAL A 302 -4.17 -11.29 -0.03
CA VAL A 302 -4.23 -12.55 0.74
C VAL A 302 -4.36 -12.27 2.23
N TRP A 303 -3.82 -11.13 2.69
CA TRP A 303 -3.88 -10.66 4.08
C TRP A 303 -5.30 -10.69 4.67
N TRP A 304 -6.32 -10.43 3.85
CA TRP A 304 -7.72 -10.38 4.30
C TRP A 304 -8.38 -11.74 4.47
N ASP A 305 -7.78 -12.81 3.95
CA ASP A 305 -8.41 -14.13 3.89
C ASP A 305 -8.90 -14.60 5.26
N LYS A 306 -8.08 -14.45 6.31
CA LYS A 306 -8.43 -14.96 7.65
C LYS A 306 -9.63 -14.21 8.23
N GLU A 307 -9.62 -12.89 8.13
CA GLU A 307 -10.73 -12.07 8.61
C GLU A 307 -12.03 -12.39 7.87
N TRP A 308 -11.94 -12.60 6.55
CA TRP A 308 -13.10 -12.96 5.74
C TRP A 308 -13.59 -14.37 6.05
N GLU A 309 -12.71 -15.37 6.15
CA GLU A 309 -13.08 -16.71 6.57
C GLU A 309 -13.77 -16.69 7.95
N ASP A 310 -13.21 -15.97 8.93
CA ASP A 310 -13.81 -15.84 10.27
C ASP A 310 -15.18 -15.16 10.24
N SER A 311 -15.33 -14.13 9.41
CA SER A 311 -16.59 -13.42 9.28
C SER A 311 -17.66 -14.29 8.62
N ILE A 312 -17.31 -14.98 7.53
CA ILE A 312 -18.21 -15.88 6.82
C ILE A 312 -18.60 -17.06 7.72
N ASN A 313 -17.67 -17.61 8.50
CA ASN A 313 -17.92 -18.74 9.40
C ASN A 313 -18.99 -18.47 10.48
N LYS A 314 -19.33 -17.19 10.75
CA LYS A 314 -20.43 -16.82 11.65
C LYS A 314 -21.81 -17.24 11.12
N THR A 315 -21.97 -17.33 9.79
CA THR A 315 -23.24 -17.63 9.13
C THR A 315 -23.17 -18.85 8.23
N GLN A 316 -21.99 -19.17 7.69
CA GLN A 316 -21.72 -20.34 6.85
C GLN A 316 -20.56 -21.14 7.47
N PRO A 317 -20.82 -22.08 8.39
CA PRO A 317 -19.76 -22.83 9.08
C PRO A 317 -18.89 -23.67 8.14
N ASN A 318 -17.61 -23.84 8.50
CA ASN A 318 -16.57 -24.53 7.73
C ASN A 318 -16.20 -23.85 6.40
N SER A 319 -16.48 -22.56 6.27
CA SER A 319 -16.07 -21.76 5.12
C SER A 319 -14.56 -21.72 5.00
N LYS A 320 -14.06 -21.93 3.77
CA LYS A 320 -12.63 -21.95 3.47
C LYS A 320 -12.34 -21.21 2.17
N ILE A 321 -11.43 -20.24 2.24
CA ILE A 321 -10.96 -19.50 1.08
C ILE A 321 -9.61 -20.09 0.65
N ILE A 322 -9.35 -20.19 -0.65
CA ILE A 322 -8.02 -20.55 -1.17
C ILE A 322 -7.61 -19.57 -2.26
N ASN A 323 -6.32 -19.27 -2.37
CA ASN A 323 -5.75 -18.53 -3.49
C ASN A 323 -5.35 -19.47 -4.62
N LEU A 324 -5.62 -19.05 -5.85
CA LEU A 324 -5.45 -19.88 -7.05
C LEU A 324 -4.15 -19.55 -7.79
N ASN A 325 -3.61 -20.56 -8.47
CA ASN A 325 -2.51 -20.44 -9.44
C ASN A 325 -3.10 -20.66 -10.84
N LEU A 326 -3.81 -19.65 -11.36
CA LEU A 326 -4.52 -19.77 -12.65
C LEU A 326 -3.60 -19.44 -13.83
N LYS A 327 -3.64 -20.27 -14.87
CA LYS A 327 -3.07 -19.96 -16.18
C LYS A 327 -4.11 -19.30 -17.07
N GLY A 328 -3.76 -18.13 -17.59
CA GLY A 328 -4.48 -17.49 -18.68
C GLY A 328 -3.89 -17.87 -20.05
N PRO A 329 -4.42 -17.29 -21.13
CA PRO A 329 -4.02 -17.65 -22.49
C PRO A 329 -2.57 -17.28 -22.85
N LYS A 330 -1.92 -16.39 -22.09
CA LYS A 330 -0.55 -15.89 -22.37
C LYS A 330 0.39 -15.91 -21.16
N GLY A 331 -0.07 -16.34 -19.98
CA GLY A 331 0.78 -16.41 -18.79
C GLY A 331 0.01 -16.79 -17.53
N ASP A 332 0.71 -16.81 -16.40
CA ASP A 332 0.09 -17.00 -15.09
C ASP A 332 -0.63 -15.72 -14.66
N ALA A 333 -1.84 -15.86 -14.12
CA ALA A 333 -2.70 -14.77 -13.67
C ALA A 333 -2.29 -14.26 -12.27
N ILE A 334 -0.99 -13.96 -12.11
CA ILE A 334 -0.36 -13.56 -10.85
C ILE A 334 0.39 -12.25 -11.05
N VAL A 335 0.07 -11.26 -10.22
CA VAL A 335 0.78 -9.98 -10.17
C VAL A 335 1.60 -9.87 -8.89
N LEU A 336 2.80 -9.35 -9.00
CA LEU A 336 3.68 -8.99 -7.89
C LEU A 336 3.73 -7.48 -7.72
N SER A 337 3.81 -7.05 -6.45
CA SER A 337 4.23 -5.70 -6.13
C SER A 337 5.75 -5.54 -6.40
N THR A 338 6.22 -4.31 -6.53
CA THR A 338 7.64 -3.98 -6.72
C THR A 338 8.53 -4.32 -5.52
N GLY A 339 7.93 -4.64 -4.36
CA GLY A 339 8.65 -4.81 -3.09
C GLY A 339 8.83 -3.51 -2.30
N VAL A 340 8.41 -2.38 -2.86
CA VAL A 340 8.38 -1.07 -2.21
C VAL A 340 7.00 -0.42 -2.37
N SER A 341 6.60 0.40 -1.39
CA SER A 341 5.38 1.21 -1.41
C SER A 341 5.76 2.68 -1.38
N GLY A 342 6.50 3.11 -2.42
CA GLY A 342 7.14 4.41 -2.45
C GLY A 342 8.17 4.56 -1.33
N GLY A 343 8.19 5.73 -0.69
CA GLY A 343 9.20 6.03 0.32
C GLY A 343 8.91 7.26 1.15
N TYR A 344 9.80 7.51 2.11
CA TYR A 344 9.85 8.74 2.90
C TYR A 344 10.84 9.72 2.27
N TYR A 345 10.31 10.83 1.75
CA TYR A 345 11.05 11.90 1.08
C TYR A 345 11.35 13.01 2.08
N ILE A 346 12.62 13.40 2.20
CA ILE A 346 13.05 14.43 3.16
C ILE A 346 13.13 15.77 2.43
N SER A 347 12.38 16.76 2.90
CA SER A 347 12.34 18.09 2.28
C SER A 347 13.72 18.76 2.29
N LYS A 348 14.06 19.46 1.20
CA LYS A 348 15.33 20.18 1.07
C LYS A 348 15.50 21.30 2.12
N LYS A 349 14.40 21.76 2.76
CA LYS A 349 14.44 22.74 3.85
C LYS A 349 15.06 22.18 5.15
N VAL A 350 15.13 20.86 5.30
CA VAL A 350 15.73 20.21 6.48
C VAL A 350 17.25 20.34 6.40
N PRO A 351 17.93 20.88 7.42
CA PRO A 351 19.39 20.97 7.44
C PRO A 351 20.04 19.57 7.39
N GLU A 352 21.19 19.43 6.72
CA GLU A 352 21.85 18.13 6.53
C GLU A 352 22.12 17.38 7.84
N ALA A 353 22.48 18.10 8.92
CA ALA A 353 22.68 17.51 10.24
C ALA A 353 21.42 16.77 10.72
N LYS A 354 20.23 17.39 10.55
CA LYS A 354 18.95 16.77 10.89
C LYS A 354 18.56 15.67 9.91
N VAL A 355 18.94 15.77 8.63
CA VAL A 355 18.77 14.65 7.66
C VAL A 355 19.44 13.39 8.19
N LYS A 356 20.69 13.47 8.68
CA LYS A 356 21.41 12.33 9.26
C LYS A 356 20.70 11.76 10.50
N GLU A 357 20.08 12.62 11.33
CA GLU A 357 19.27 12.17 12.47
C GLU A 357 17.98 11.47 12.03
N LEU A 358 17.29 11.99 11.01
CA LEU A 358 16.11 11.34 10.43
C LEU A 358 16.45 9.98 9.80
N LEU A 359 17.58 9.87 9.10
CA LEU A 359 18.02 8.59 8.54
C LEU A 359 18.39 7.58 9.63
N LYS A 360 18.98 8.01 10.75
CA LYS A 360 19.19 7.15 11.93
C LYS A 360 17.88 6.72 12.57
N TYR A 361 16.88 7.61 12.64
CA TYR A 361 15.54 7.25 13.08
C TYR A 361 14.96 6.15 12.18
N PHE A 362 15.00 6.31 10.85
CA PHE A 362 14.49 5.30 9.92
C PHE A 362 15.26 3.99 9.93
N ASP A 363 16.58 4.03 10.17
CA ASP A 363 17.35 2.80 10.39
C ASP A 363 16.94 2.10 11.68
N PHE A 364 16.79 2.82 12.78
CA PHE A 364 16.34 2.21 14.01
C PHE A 364 14.92 1.63 13.90
N THR A 365 14.00 2.30 13.18
CA THR A 365 12.65 1.78 12.95
C THR A 365 12.61 0.58 11.99
N ALA A 366 13.69 0.32 11.27
CA ALA A 366 13.90 -0.89 10.48
C ALA A 366 14.54 -2.03 11.29
N SER A 367 14.92 -1.83 12.55
CA SER A 367 15.49 -2.89 13.39
C SER A 367 14.48 -4.02 13.66
N ASP A 368 14.96 -5.20 14.02
CA ASP A 368 14.10 -6.33 14.39
C ASP A 368 13.18 -5.97 15.58
N GLU A 369 13.70 -5.21 16.55
CA GLU A 369 12.94 -4.77 17.72
C GLU A 369 11.77 -3.85 17.33
N MET A 370 12.05 -2.80 16.56
CA MET A 370 11.01 -1.85 16.15
C MET A 370 10.06 -2.46 15.12
N THR A 371 10.54 -3.39 14.29
CA THR A 371 9.69 -4.16 13.40
C THR A 371 8.71 -5.01 14.20
N ASP A 372 9.21 -5.80 15.15
CA ASP A 372 8.35 -6.63 16.00
C ASP A 372 7.32 -5.80 16.78
N PHE A 373 7.76 -4.71 17.40
CA PHE A 373 6.87 -3.76 18.06
C PHE A 373 5.86 -3.14 17.09
N GLY A 374 6.27 -2.77 15.87
CA GLY A 374 5.40 -2.18 14.86
C GLY A 374 4.35 -3.13 14.28
N TYR A 375 4.56 -4.44 14.39
CA TYR A 375 3.59 -5.46 13.95
C TYR A 375 2.71 -6.00 15.08
N TYR A 376 3.19 -6.01 16.33
CA TYR A 376 2.50 -6.67 17.44
C TYR A 376 2.27 -5.78 18.68
N GLY A 377 2.88 -4.60 18.74
CA GLY A 377 2.81 -3.69 19.88
C GLY A 377 3.40 -4.27 21.16
N LEU A 378 2.71 -4.05 22.28
CA LEU A 378 3.12 -4.43 23.62
C LEU A 378 2.50 -5.78 23.99
N GLU A 379 3.29 -6.68 24.55
CA GLU A 379 2.75 -7.93 25.10
C GLU A 379 1.81 -7.63 26.27
N GLY A 380 0.69 -8.36 26.34
CA GLY A 380 -0.36 -8.18 27.36
C GLY A 380 -1.34 -7.05 27.06
N VAL A 381 -0.98 -6.08 26.21
CA VAL A 381 -1.86 -4.98 25.77
C VAL A 381 -2.32 -5.21 24.34
N HIS A 382 -1.38 -5.25 23.40
CA HIS A 382 -1.64 -5.35 21.96
C HIS A 382 -1.57 -6.78 21.43
N HIS A 383 -0.75 -7.64 22.05
CA HIS A 383 -0.68 -9.05 21.66
C HIS A 383 -0.51 -9.98 22.86
N LYS A 384 -0.76 -11.27 22.63
CA LYS A 384 -0.40 -12.38 23.53
C LYS A 384 0.37 -13.43 22.76
N VAL A 385 1.20 -14.21 23.46
CA VAL A 385 1.85 -15.39 22.88
C VAL A 385 0.97 -16.61 23.12
N VAL A 386 0.46 -17.20 22.03
CA VAL A 386 -0.35 -18.42 22.07
C VAL A 386 0.33 -19.47 21.19
N GLY A 387 0.72 -20.60 21.77
CA GLY A 387 1.40 -21.66 21.01
C GLY A 387 2.71 -21.23 20.36
N GLY A 388 3.42 -20.26 20.95
CA GLY A 388 4.67 -19.71 20.41
C GLY A 388 4.49 -18.65 19.32
N GLN A 389 3.26 -18.22 19.03
CA GLN A 389 2.97 -17.17 18.05
C GLN A 389 2.33 -15.94 18.71
N LYS A 390 2.66 -14.77 18.19
CA LYS A 390 2.04 -13.51 18.61
C LYS A 390 0.70 -13.34 17.92
N VAL A 391 -0.36 -13.24 18.73
CA VAL A 391 -1.74 -13.02 18.29
C VAL A 391 -2.21 -11.68 18.84
N LEU A 392 -2.74 -10.81 17.96
CA LEU A 392 -3.23 -9.50 18.37
C LEU A 392 -4.47 -9.63 19.27
N THR A 393 -4.56 -8.78 20.30
CA THR A 393 -5.79 -8.54 21.08
C THR A 393 -6.74 -7.61 20.32
N ASP A 394 -7.98 -7.45 20.79
CA ASP A 394 -8.92 -6.47 20.23
C ASP A 394 -8.35 -5.05 20.22
N GLN A 395 -7.58 -4.68 21.26
CA GLN A 395 -6.90 -3.40 21.33
C GLN A 395 -5.73 -3.34 20.33
N GLY A 396 -4.97 -4.43 20.19
CA GLY A 396 -3.94 -4.57 19.16
C GLY A 396 -4.47 -4.39 17.74
N VAL A 397 -5.61 -4.98 17.41
CA VAL A 397 -6.26 -4.82 16.09
C VAL A 397 -6.61 -3.34 15.82
N LYS A 398 -7.02 -2.60 16.85
CA LYS A 398 -7.36 -1.17 16.73
C LYS A 398 -6.13 -0.28 16.63
N GLU A 399 -5.12 -0.49 17.48
CA GLU A 399 -3.98 0.43 17.62
C GLU A 399 -2.78 0.05 16.72
N VAL A 400 -2.59 -1.24 16.42
CA VAL A 400 -1.47 -1.79 15.63
C VAL A 400 -1.98 -2.23 14.26
N ASN A 401 -2.18 -1.25 13.39
CA ASN A 401 -2.80 -1.42 12.07
C ASN A 401 -1.95 -0.80 10.94
N THR A 402 -2.49 -0.75 9.71
CA THR A 402 -1.77 -0.20 8.54
C THR A 402 -1.38 1.27 8.73
N THR A 403 -2.24 2.09 9.33
CA THR A 403 -1.94 3.50 9.65
C THR A 403 -0.75 3.59 10.61
N SER A 404 -0.72 2.79 11.68
CA SER A 404 0.36 2.84 12.68
C SER A 404 1.76 2.58 12.09
N LYS A 405 1.83 1.76 11.03
CA LYS A 405 3.06 1.47 10.28
C LYS A 405 3.58 2.67 9.48
N GLY A 406 2.72 3.67 9.24
CA GLY A 406 3.02 4.90 8.53
C GLY A 406 4.09 5.78 9.18
N ALA A 407 4.45 5.56 10.44
CA ALA A 407 5.54 6.27 11.13
C ALA A 407 6.95 5.70 10.85
N GLY A 408 7.07 4.67 10.01
CA GLY A 408 8.37 4.15 9.58
C GLY A 408 8.63 2.71 9.98
N VAL A 409 7.62 1.84 10.08
CA VAL A 409 7.88 0.40 10.15
C VAL A 409 8.44 -0.03 8.80
N LEU A 410 9.77 -0.18 8.73
CA LEU A 410 10.54 -0.29 7.50
C LEU A 410 11.19 -1.67 7.41
N ALA A 411 10.40 -2.69 7.14
CA ALA A 411 10.90 -4.05 6.98
C ALA A 411 10.24 -4.80 5.81
N TYR A 412 11.07 -5.43 5.00
CA TYR A 412 10.68 -6.38 3.98
C TYR A 412 10.32 -7.71 4.64
N ALA A 413 9.05 -7.85 5.00
CA ALA A 413 8.48 -9.13 5.39
C ALA A 413 7.92 -9.82 4.14
N LYS A 414 8.65 -10.80 3.59
CA LYS A 414 8.21 -11.58 2.39
C LYS A 414 6.78 -12.13 2.52
N TRP A 415 6.39 -12.55 3.72
CA TRP A 415 5.05 -13.08 3.99
C TRP A 415 4.12 -12.08 4.68
N GLY A 416 4.54 -10.82 4.85
CA GLY A 416 3.79 -9.80 5.61
C GLY A 416 2.47 -9.34 4.97
N LYS A 417 2.10 -9.89 3.82
CA LYS A 417 0.79 -9.73 3.16
C LYS A 417 0.06 -11.07 2.95
N VAL A 418 0.59 -12.15 3.51
CA VAL A 418 0.07 -13.52 3.41
C VAL A 418 -0.26 -14.04 4.81
N GLU A 419 0.65 -13.84 5.77
CA GLU A 419 0.42 -14.18 7.17
C GLU A 419 -0.62 -13.23 7.77
N SER A 420 -1.55 -13.80 8.54
CA SER A 420 -2.48 -13.04 9.35
C SER A 420 -2.13 -13.20 10.82
N ALA A 421 -2.09 -12.08 11.56
CA ALA A 421 -1.88 -12.09 13.02
C ALA A 421 -3.05 -12.74 13.79
N SER A 422 -4.21 -12.93 13.14
CA SER A 422 -5.36 -13.66 13.67
C SER A 422 -5.37 -15.14 13.27
N GLY A 423 -4.42 -15.57 12.43
CA GLY A 423 -4.24 -16.96 12.00
C GLY A 423 -3.23 -17.69 12.88
N ASP A 424 -3.49 -18.97 13.16
CA ASP A 424 -2.50 -19.83 13.78
C ASP A 424 -1.41 -20.27 12.78
N LYS A 425 -0.45 -21.06 13.26
CA LYS A 425 0.68 -21.53 12.45
C LYS A 425 0.23 -22.38 11.28
N ALA A 426 -0.70 -23.31 11.53
CA ALA A 426 -1.16 -24.24 10.50
C ALA A 426 -1.88 -23.49 9.37
N TYR A 427 -2.71 -22.51 9.72
CA TYR A 427 -3.37 -21.62 8.78
C TYR A 427 -2.37 -20.80 7.96
N ASN A 428 -1.45 -20.11 8.64
CA ASN A 428 -0.46 -19.26 7.98
C ASN A 428 0.48 -20.09 7.07
N ASP A 429 0.88 -21.29 7.50
CA ASP A 429 1.68 -22.19 6.67
C ASP A 429 0.90 -22.71 5.45
N SER A 430 -0.41 -22.96 5.58
CA SER A 430 -1.24 -23.34 4.43
C SER A 430 -1.33 -22.20 3.41
N LYS A 431 -1.53 -20.96 3.87
CA LYS A 431 -1.58 -19.78 2.98
C LYS A 431 -0.26 -19.53 2.28
N LYS A 432 0.87 -19.69 2.98
CA LYS A 432 2.20 -19.63 2.33
C LYS A 432 2.34 -20.67 1.24
N LYS A 433 1.89 -21.91 1.49
CA LYS A 433 1.93 -22.98 0.51
C LYS A 433 1.07 -22.70 -0.72
N GLU A 434 -0.12 -22.11 -0.55
CA GLU A 434 -1.00 -21.72 -1.67
C GLU A 434 -0.30 -20.76 -2.65
N VAL A 435 0.52 -19.85 -2.12
CA VAL A 435 1.15 -18.77 -2.90
C VAL A 435 2.66 -18.92 -3.04
N GLU A 436 3.23 -20.08 -2.72
CA GLU A 436 4.69 -20.28 -2.66
C GLU A 436 5.38 -20.05 -4.01
N ALA A 437 4.68 -20.36 -5.10
CA ALA A 437 5.14 -20.18 -6.47
C ALA A 437 5.02 -18.73 -6.98
N TYR A 438 4.27 -17.84 -6.29
CA TYR A 438 3.92 -16.52 -6.82
C TYR A 438 5.16 -15.67 -7.14
N ASP A 439 6.21 -15.73 -6.31
CA ASP A 439 7.46 -14.99 -6.57
C ASP A 439 8.19 -15.46 -7.84
N THR A 440 7.97 -16.72 -8.26
CA THR A 440 8.63 -17.31 -9.44
C THR A 440 7.83 -17.11 -10.72
N ILE A 441 6.50 -17.17 -10.64
CA ILE A 441 5.61 -17.12 -11.82
C ILE A 441 4.94 -15.76 -12.02
N GLY A 442 4.87 -14.94 -10.97
CA GLY A 442 4.19 -13.66 -10.99
C GLY A 442 4.98 -12.56 -11.70
N LYS A 443 4.25 -11.56 -12.23
CA LYS A 443 4.84 -10.43 -12.95
C LYS A 443 4.66 -9.13 -12.19
N VAL A 444 5.69 -8.29 -12.18
CA VAL A 444 5.55 -6.89 -11.76
C VAL A 444 5.11 -6.10 -12.99
N ASP A 445 4.02 -5.35 -12.86
CA ASP A 445 3.54 -4.46 -13.92
C ASP A 445 4.61 -3.40 -14.28
N PRO A 446 5.08 -3.35 -15.54
CA PRO A 446 6.06 -2.35 -15.98
C PRO A 446 5.64 -0.90 -15.73
N PHE A 447 4.35 -0.61 -15.83
CA PHE A 447 3.80 0.74 -15.67
C PHE A 447 3.80 1.21 -14.21
N ARG A 448 4.23 0.38 -13.26
CA ARG A 448 4.52 0.79 -11.87
C ARG A 448 5.93 1.35 -11.68
N TYR A 449 6.80 1.25 -12.68
CA TYR A 449 8.18 1.71 -12.57
C TYR A 449 8.70 2.45 -13.80
N VAL A 450 8.04 2.36 -14.95
CA VAL A 450 8.30 3.27 -16.08
C VAL A 450 7.61 4.61 -15.85
N TYR A 451 8.19 5.67 -16.40
CA TYR A 451 7.65 7.03 -16.30
C TYR A 451 7.62 7.68 -17.68
N SER A 452 6.42 8.06 -18.14
CA SER A 452 6.23 8.95 -19.29
C SER A 452 5.55 10.23 -18.84
N ALA A 453 6.23 11.36 -19.02
CA ALA A 453 5.65 12.68 -18.73
C ALA A 453 4.48 12.99 -19.67
N THR A 454 4.60 12.60 -20.94
CA THR A 454 3.54 12.79 -21.93
C THR A 454 2.31 11.95 -21.58
N PHE A 455 2.48 10.66 -21.25
CA PHE A 455 1.35 9.79 -20.88
C PHE A 455 0.64 10.34 -19.65
N ASN A 456 1.40 10.68 -18.61
CA ASN A 456 0.87 11.13 -17.33
C ASN A 456 0.09 12.45 -17.40
N SER A 457 0.45 13.35 -18.32
CA SER A 457 -0.29 14.61 -18.56
C SER A 457 -1.47 14.45 -19.53
N THR A 458 -1.47 13.37 -20.31
CA THR A 458 -2.43 13.14 -21.40
C THR A 458 -3.54 12.18 -20.99
N TRP A 459 -3.21 11.05 -20.38
CA TRP A 459 -4.14 9.99 -19.98
C TRP A 459 -5.33 10.48 -19.14
N PRO A 460 -5.19 11.40 -18.17
CA PRO A 460 -6.32 11.90 -17.40
C PRO A 460 -7.47 12.49 -18.25
N LYS A 461 -7.17 12.96 -19.48
CA LYS A 461 -8.17 13.47 -20.42
C LYS A 461 -9.05 12.38 -21.02
N TYR A 462 -8.52 11.15 -21.15
CA TYR A 462 -9.18 10.03 -21.82
C TYR A 462 -9.69 8.97 -20.84
N GLU A 463 -9.15 8.93 -19.61
CA GLU A 463 -9.41 7.85 -18.65
C GLU A 463 -10.90 7.63 -18.38
N SER A 464 -11.67 8.70 -18.19
CA SER A 464 -13.11 8.62 -17.91
C SER A 464 -13.89 8.01 -19.09
N GLU A 465 -13.60 8.46 -20.31
CA GLU A 465 -14.22 7.91 -21.52
C GLU A 465 -13.78 6.46 -21.75
N TRP A 466 -12.51 6.14 -21.54
CA TRP A 466 -11.99 4.78 -21.68
C TRP A 466 -12.66 3.81 -20.71
N LYS A 467 -12.82 4.18 -19.43
CA LYS A 467 -13.57 3.38 -18.44
C LYS A 467 -15.02 3.18 -18.87
N SER A 468 -15.66 4.23 -19.39
CA SER A 468 -17.03 4.17 -19.90
C SER A 468 -17.16 3.22 -21.09
N MET A 469 -16.29 3.34 -22.09
CA MET A 469 -16.28 2.48 -23.28
C MET A 469 -16.03 1.02 -22.93
N MET A 470 -15.07 0.75 -22.02
CA MET A 470 -14.81 -0.59 -21.53
C MET A 470 -16.01 -1.18 -20.79
N THR A 471 -16.63 -0.40 -19.89
CA THR A 471 -17.85 -0.82 -19.18
C THR A 471 -18.96 -1.17 -20.17
N LYS A 472 -19.23 -0.28 -21.14
CA LYS A 472 -20.23 -0.49 -22.20
C LYS A 472 -19.97 -1.76 -22.98
N ALA A 473 -18.71 -2.08 -23.28
CA ALA A 473 -18.34 -3.30 -23.99
C ALA A 473 -18.66 -4.56 -23.17
N ILE A 474 -18.26 -4.55 -21.87
CA ILE A 474 -18.51 -5.65 -20.92
C ILE A 474 -20.00 -5.88 -20.75
N VAL A 475 -20.80 -4.83 -20.54
CA VAL A 475 -22.26 -4.95 -20.33
C VAL A 475 -23.05 -5.15 -21.63
N GLY A 476 -22.37 -5.10 -22.80
CA GLY A 476 -22.98 -5.32 -24.10
C GLY A 476 -23.79 -4.15 -24.67
N GLN A 477 -23.56 -2.93 -24.17
CA GLN A 477 -24.11 -1.70 -24.77
C GLN A 477 -23.40 -1.30 -26.07
N ILE A 478 -22.15 -1.74 -26.26
CA ILE A 478 -21.43 -1.66 -27.54
C ILE A 478 -20.86 -3.02 -27.89
N SER A 479 -20.61 -3.25 -29.17
CA SER A 479 -19.88 -4.42 -29.66
C SER A 479 -18.40 -4.36 -29.26
N MET A 480 -17.75 -5.53 -29.26
CA MET A 480 -16.30 -5.58 -29.05
C MET A 480 -15.53 -4.94 -30.20
N ASP A 481 -16.09 -4.87 -31.40
CA ASP A 481 -15.43 -4.23 -32.55
C ASP A 481 -15.48 -2.70 -32.43
N GLU A 482 -16.58 -2.13 -31.93
CA GLU A 482 -16.64 -0.71 -31.55
C GLU A 482 -15.63 -0.37 -30.45
N TYR A 483 -15.49 -1.23 -29.44
CA TYR A 483 -14.48 -1.04 -28.40
C TYR A 483 -13.04 -1.12 -28.95
N LYS A 484 -12.73 -2.12 -29.79
CA LYS A 484 -11.42 -2.23 -30.46
C LYS A 484 -11.11 -0.99 -31.30
N ALA A 485 -12.08 -0.50 -32.08
CA ALA A 485 -11.92 0.71 -32.90
C ALA A 485 -11.65 1.95 -32.03
N TYR A 486 -12.29 2.05 -30.86
CA TYR A 486 -12.00 3.11 -29.89
C TYR A 486 -10.56 3.02 -29.34
N ILE A 487 -10.09 1.82 -28.98
CA ILE A 487 -8.70 1.61 -28.51
C ILE A 487 -7.69 1.93 -29.62
N GLU A 488 -7.96 1.52 -30.85
CA GLU A 488 -7.13 1.85 -32.01
C GLU A 488 -7.06 3.36 -32.27
N LYS A 489 -8.18 4.07 -32.14
CA LYS A 489 -8.22 5.54 -32.21
C LYS A 489 -7.29 6.16 -31.16
N LEU A 490 -7.35 5.72 -29.90
CA LEU A 490 -6.46 6.22 -28.85
C LEU A 490 -4.99 5.93 -29.16
N ASN A 491 -4.67 4.71 -29.60
CA ASN A 491 -3.30 4.32 -29.96
C ASN A 491 -2.71 5.14 -31.11
N ASN A 492 -3.55 5.68 -31.99
CA ASN A 492 -3.12 6.49 -33.13
C ASN A 492 -2.97 7.99 -32.82
N LEU A 493 -3.34 8.45 -31.63
CA LEU A 493 -3.14 9.85 -31.22
C LEU A 493 -1.63 10.18 -31.17
N PRO A 494 -1.18 11.32 -31.76
CA PRO A 494 0.22 11.71 -31.75
C PRO A 494 0.85 11.75 -30.35
N GLU A 495 0.10 12.26 -29.37
CA GLU A 495 0.50 12.32 -27.97
C GLU A 495 0.65 10.94 -27.32
N MET A 496 -0.17 9.95 -27.70
CA MET A 496 -0.03 8.57 -27.23
C MET A 496 1.19 7.90 -27.87
N LYS A 497 1.40 8.06 -29.19
CA LYS A 497 2.61 7.55 -29.85
C LYS A 497 3.89 8.11 -29.24
N LYS A 498 3.91 9.41 -28.92
CA LYS A 498 5.02 10.03 -28.18
C LYS A 498 5.21 9.42 -26.80
N ALA A 499 4.12 9.27 -26.03
CA ALA A 499 4.15 8.63 -24.72
C ALA A 499 4.72 7.21 -24.78
N TYR A 500 4.40 6.44 -25.81
CA TYR A 500 4.90 5.08 -25.97
C TYR A 500 6.40 5.02 -26.23
N MET A 501 6.95 5.99 -26.95
CA MET A 501 8.40 6.12 -27.10
C MET A 501 9.09 6.46 -25.77
N GLU A 502 8.50 7.35 -24.97
CA GLU A 502 9.00 7.65 -23.61
C GLU A 502 8.95 6.41 -22.72
N ASN A 503 7.87 5.62 -22.78
CA ASN A 503 7.75 4.34 -22.07
C ASN A 503 8.85 3.35 -22.49
N THR A 504 9.12 3.24 -23.80
CA THR A 504 10.19 2.38 -24.33
C THR A 504 11.54 2.75 -23.75
N GLU A 505 11.90 4.03 -23.75
CA GLU A 505 13.19 4.48 -23.22
C GLU A 505 13.28 4.30 -21.70
N ALA A 506 12.21 4.62 -20.96
CA ALA A 506 12.15 4.37 -19.52
C ALA A 506 12.28 2.87 -19.18
N TYR A 507 11.62 2.00 -19.96
CA TYR A 507 11.70 0.55 -19.79
C TYR A 507 13.12 0.01 -20.08
N LYS A 508 13.77 0.50 -21.15
CA LYS A 508 15.16 0.16 -21.45
C LYS A 508 16.11 0.64 -20.36
N GLU A 509 15.95 1.87 -19.86
CA GLU A 509 16.80 2.41 -18.80
C GLU A 509 16.64 1.61 -17.50
N PHE A 510 15.40 1.27 -17.14
CA PHE A 510 15.12 0.45 -15.97
C PHE A 510 15.82 -0.92 -16.05
N ASN A 511 15.81 -1.57 -17.22
CA ASN A 511 16.42 -2.90 -17.39
C ASN A 511 17.95 -2.91 -17.59
N LYS A 512 18.60 -1.74 -17.71
CA LYS A 512 20.06 -1.64 -17.66
C LYS A 512 20.62 -1.65 -16.24
N LYS A 513 19.76 -1.37 -15.25
CA LYS A 513 20.07 -1.37 -13.80
C LYS A 513 19.79 -2.76 -13.23
#